data_AF-A0A2N0QAK1-F1
#
_entry.id   AF-A0A2N0QAK1-F1
#
_cell.length_a   1.000
_cell.length_b   1.000
_cell.length_c   1.000
_cell.angle_alpha   90.00
_cell.angle_beta   90.00
_cell.angle_gamma   90.00
#
_symmetry.space_group_name_H-M   'P 1'
#
loop_
_entity.id
_entity.type
_entity.pdbx_description
1 polymer ?
#
loop_
_entity_poly.entity_id
_entity_poly.type
_entity_poly.pdbx_seq_one_letter_code
_entity_poly.pdbx_strand_id
1 'polypeptide(L)'
;VQDPKHAKKTSRNAIMSGARLLTFGNSTVRFEQLLKLSHIPNSVMYRQDVIKLDRQDDGAAYRVFCSGNLQNCYGIIKEDMRGIFVYLFIMGELIDSYLNREIIPLERIKMSMTAFFFLQLWKKHI
;
A
#
# COMPACT_ATOMS: atom_id res chain seq x y z
N VAL A 1 6.67 -13.26 10.09
CA VAL A 1 6.54 -13.09 8.61
C VAL A 1 7.65 -13.89 7.95
N GLN A 2 7.33 -14.82 7.05
CA GLN A 2 8.35 -15.67 6.40
C GLN A 2 9.14 -14.91 5.32
N ASP A 3 8.46 -14.03 4.56
CA ASP A 3 9.09 -13.17 3.55
C ASP A 3 8.35 -11.81 3.45
N PRO A 4 8.92 -10.72 4.03
CA PRO A 4 8.31 -9.40 3.96
C PRO A 4 8.25 -8.80 2.55
N LYS A 5 9.18 -9.18 1.65
CA LYS A 5 9.14 -8.72 0.25
C LYS A 5 7.97 -9.37 -0.48
N HIS A 6 7.75 -10.66 -0.24
CA HIS A 6 6.57 -11.35 -0.76
C HIS A 6 5.27 -10.74 -0.21
N ALA A 7 5.24 -10.34 1.06
CA ALA A 7 4.09 -9.64 1.64
C ALA A 7 3.82 -8.29 0.93
N LYS A 8 4.85 -7.53 0.58
CA LYS A 8 4.74 -6.28 -0.22
C LYS A 8 4.07 -6.54 -1.56
N LYS A 9 4.58 -7.52 -2.31
CA LYS A 9 4.01 -7.91 -3.61
C LYS A 9 2.57 -8.39 -3.51
N THR A 10 2.28 -9.22 -2.51
CA THR A 10 0.92 -9.75 -2.27
C THR A 10 -0.06 -8.62 -1.99
N SER A 11 0.33 -7.66 -1.14
CA SER A 11 -0.49 -6.51 -0.77
C SER A 11 -0.78 -5.62 -1.99
N ARG A 12 0.25 -5.29 -2.79
CA ARG A 12 0.05 -4.59 -4.06
C ARG A 12 -0.90 -5.35 -4.98
N ASN A 13 -0.63 -6.64 -5.20
CA ASN A 13 -1.36 -7.47 -6.15
C ASN A 13 -2.84 -7.63 -5.74
N ALA A 14 -3.18 -7.53 -4.45
CA ALA A 14 -4.57 -7.53 -3.98
C ALA A 14 -5.38 -6.37 -4.57
N ILE A 15 -4.81 -5.15 -4.60
CA ILE A 15 -5.41 -3.96 -5.23
C ILE A 15 -5.51 -4.14 -6.75
N MET A 16 -4.49 -4.74 -7.36
CA MET A 16 -4.33 -4.85 -8.82
C MET A 16 -5.15 -5.97 -9.46
N SER A 17 -5.84 -6.80 -8.68
CA SER A 17 -6.54 -7.96 -9.24
C SER A 17 -7.84 -7.62 -10.00
N GLY A 18 -8.19 -6.33 -10.13
CA GLY A 18 -9.26 -5.81 -11.00
C GLY A 18 -10.69 -6.15 -10.57
N ALA A 19 -10.93 -7.40 -10.15
CA ALA A 19 -12.21 -7.92 -9.67
C ALA A 19 -12.40 -7.76 -8.15
N ARG A 20 -11.39 -7.25 -7.43
CA ARG A 20 -11.45 -7.10 -5.96
C ARG A 20 -11.52 -5.63 -5.57
N LEU A 21 -12.63 -5.28 -4.92
CA LEU A 21 -12.80 -4.05 -4.15
C LEU A 21 -12.42 -4.36 -2.70
N LEU A 22 -11.47 -3.64 -2.12
CA LEU A 22 -11.26 -3.70 -0.67
C LEU A 22 -12.06 -2.57 -0.02
N THR A 23 -12.85 -2.88 0.99
CA THR A 23 -13.70 -1.92 1.71
C THR A 23 -13.11 -1.58 3.07
N PHE A 24 -13.11 -0.29 3.41
CA PHE A 24 -12.62 0.25 4.69
C PHE A 24 -13.66 1.23 5.23
N GLY A 25 -14.72 0.69 5.87
CA GLY A 25 -15.88 1.48 6.26
C GLY A 25 -16.51 2.16 5.04
N ASN A 26 -16.53 3.50 5.04
CA ASN A 26 -17.08 4.31 3.95
C ASN A 26 -16.07 4.61 2.82
N SER A 27 -14.85 4.05 2.89
CA SER A 27 -13.83 4.22 1.87
C SER A 27 -13.53 2.90 1.18
N THR A 28 -12.89 2.97 0.01
CA THR A 28 -12.52 1.77 -0.74
C THR A 28 -11.11 1.87 -1.31
N VAL A 29 -10.54 0.70 -1.62
CA VAL A 29 -9.27 0.56 -2.34
C VAL A 29 -9.50 -0.19 -3.62
N ARG A 30 -9.16 0.46 -4.74
CA ARG A 30 -9.48 0.06 -6.10
C ARG A 30 -8.26 0.21 -7.00
N PHE A 31 -8.20 -0.63 -8.03
CA PHE A 31 -7.23 -0.52 -9.11
C PHE A 31 -7.17 0.89 -9.73
N GLU A 32 -8.33 1.51 -9.97
CA GLU A 32 -8.44 2.82 -10.60
C GLU A 32 -7.68 3.93 -9.84
N GLN A 33 -7.60 3.82 -8.50
CA GLN A 33 -6.87 4.80 -7.69
C GLN A 33 -5.36 4.71 -7.95
N LEU A 34 -4.79 3.50 -8.05
CA LEU A 34 -3.38 3.32 -8.43
C LEU A 34 -3.13 3.76 -9.88
N LEU A 35 -4.10 3.53 -10.77
CA LEU A 35 -4.03 4.02 -12.14
C LEU A 35 -4.00 5.55 -12.20
N LYS A 36 -4.84 6.23 -11.41
CA LYS A 36 -4.82 7.70 -11.30
C LYS A 36 -3.46 8.18 -10.81
N LEU A 37 -2.92 7.55 -9.75
CA LEU A 37 -1.62 7.89 -9.21
C LEU A 37 -0.49 7.70 -10.23
N SER A 38 -0.53 6.70 -11.12
CA SER A 38 0.50 6.53 -12.15
C SER A 38 0.42 7.54 -13.30
N HIS A 39 -0.62 8.39 -13.36
CA HIS A 39 -0.86 9.34 -14.44
C HIS A 39 -0.67 10.80 -14.05
N ILE A 40 -0.49 11.10 -12.77
CA ILE A 40 -0.22 12.48 -12.32
C ILE A 40 1.15 12.97 -12.82
N PRO A 41 1.33 14.29 -13.02
CA PRO A 41 2.64 14.87 -13.26
C PRO A 41 3.60 14.52 -12.12
N ASN A 42 4.84 14.17 -12.46
CA ASN A 42 5.88 13.76 -11.49
C ASN A 42 5.47 12.58 -10.59
N SER A 43 4.64 11.65 -11.11
CA SER A 43 4.32 10.44 -10.38
C SER A 43 5.57 9.65 -10.02
N VAL A 44 5.60 9.14 -8.79
CA VAL A 44 6.61 8.16 -8.37
C VAL A 44 6.37 6.81 -9.04
N MET A 45 5.12 6.51 -9.41
CA MET A 45 4.76 5.27 -10.08
C MET A 45 4.84 5.41 -11.60
N TYR A 46 5.37 4.40 -12.27
CA TYR A 46 5.31 4.29 -13.72
C TYR A 46 3.99 3.68 -14.17
N ARG A 47 3.58 3.95 -15.41
CA ARG A 47 2.39 3.32 -16.00
C ARG A 47 2.50 1.79 -16.02
N GLN A 48 3.71 1.27 -16.24
CA GLN A 48 4.02 -0.17 -16.23
C GLN A 48 3.91 -0.80 -14.83
N ASP A 49 3.94 0.00 -13.76
CA ASP A 49 3.74 -0.49 -12.39
C ASP A 49 2.28 -0.87 -12.12
N VAL A 50 1.38 -0.52 -13.03
CA VAL A 50 -0.08 -0.74 -12.92
C VAL A 50 -0.60 -1.51 -14.13
N ILE A 51 -0.26 -1.07 -15.34
CA ILE A 51 -0.67 -1.67 -16.61
C ILE A 51 0.34 -2.71 -17.05
N LYS A 52 -0.13 -3.92 -17.41
CA LYS A 52 0.76 -5.06 -17.75
C LYS A 52 1.80 -5.33 -16.66
N LEU A 53 1.36 -5.17 -15.41
CA LEU A 53 2.18 -5.31 -14.22
C LEU A 53 2.93 -6.65 -14.19
N ASP A 54 4.24 -6.59 -13.97
CA ASP A 54 5.01 -7.74 -13.51
C ASP A 54 4.72 -7.99 -12.01
N ARG A 55 4.04 -9.10 -11.72
CA ARG A 55 3.64 -9.48 -10.37
C ARG A 55 4.81 -9.82 -9.45
N GLN A 56 6.01 -10.05 -10.01
CA GLN A 56 7.23 -10.36 -9.26
C GLN A 56 8.17 -9.17 -9.08
N ASP A 57 7.94 -8.04 -9.76
CA ASP A 57 8.77 -6.84 -9.68
C ASP A 57 8.70 -6.19 -8.29
N ASP A 58 9.78 -6.35 -7.51
CA ASP A 58 9.99 -5.75 -6.20
C ASP A 58 10.09 -4.22 -6.27
N GLY A 59 10.63 -3.66 -7.38
CA GLY A 59 10.80 -2.23 -7.59
C GLY A 59 9.46 -1.51 -7.78
N ALA A 60 8.57 -2.05 -8.62
CA ALA A 60 7.21 -1.55 -8.73
C ALA A 60 6.46 -1.68 -7.39
N ALA A 61 6.68 -2.77 -6.64
CA ALA A 61 6.08 -2.93 -5.32
C ALA A 61 6.59 -1.87 -4.33
N TYR A 62 7.90 -1.58 -4.36
CA TYR A 62 8.49 -0.51 -3.54
C TYR A 62 7.90 0.87 -3.88
N ARG A 63 7.80 1.23 -5.16
CA ARG A 63 7.23 2.53 -5.58
C ARG A 63 5.79 2.72 -5.13
N VAL A 64 4.97 1.67 -5.13
CA VAL A 64 3.58 1.72 -4.64
C VAL A 64 3.49 2.09 -3.16
N PHE A 65 4.37 1.54 -2.31
CA PHE A 65 4.33 1.73 -0.86
C PHE A 65 5.26 2.84 -0.33
N CYS A 66 6.05 3.47 -1.19
CA CYS A 66 7.00 4.49 -0.74
C CYS A 66 6.31 5.79 -0.30
N SER A 67 7.00 6.56 0.53
CA SER A 67 6.53 7.85 1.06
C SER A 67 6.14 8.85 -0.03
N GLY A 68 6.88 8.89 -1.15
CA GLY A 68 6.55 9.77 -2.26
C GLY A 68 5.19 9.46 -2.90
N ASN A 69 4.79 8.18 -2.98
CA ASN A 69 3.47 7.81 -3.47
C ASN A 69 2.36 8.12 -2.45
N LEU A 70 2.65 7.97 -1.15
CA LEU A 70 1.73 8.43 -0.09
C LEU A 70 1.51 9.95 -0.15
N GLN A 71 2.56 10.72 -0.43
CA GLN A 71 2.46 12.17 -0.62
C GLN A 71 1.59 12.52 -1.84
N ASN A 72 1.71 11.77 -2.94
CA ASN A 72 0.85 11.92 -4.11
C ASN A 72 -0.64 11.67 -3.80
N CYS A 73 -0.93 10.67 -2.95
CA CYS A 73 -2.30 10.41 -2.49
C CYS A 73 -2.88 11.61 -1.73
N TYR A 74 -2.09 12.21 -0.83
CA TYR A 74 -2.55 13.30 0.04
C TYR A 74 -2.63 14.66 -0.67
N GLY A 75 -1.64 14.97 -1.51
CA GLY A 75 -1.48 16.30 -2.12
C GLY A 75 -2.42 16.57 -3.30
N ILE A 76 -2.81 15.54 -4.04
CA ILE A 76 -3.41 15.72 -5.38
C ILE A 76 -4.86 15.19 -5.46
N ILE A 77 -5.24 14.15 -4.70
CA ILE A 77 -6.52 13.45 -4.90
C ILE A 77 -7.20 13.17 -3.54
N LYS A 78 -7.64 14.23 -2.85
CA LYS A 78 -7.94 14.15 -1.39
C LYS A 78 -9.09 13.23 -0.97
N GLU A 79 -10.23 13.22 -1.66
CA GLU A 79 -11.44 12.57 -1.11
C GLU A 79 -11.50 11.07 -1.42
N ASP A 80 -11.30 10.68 -2.69
CA ASP A 80 -11.34 9.27 -3.11
C ASP A 80 -10.11 8.47 -2.67
N MET A 81 -8.99 9.11 -2.29
CA MET A 81 -7.76 8.39 -1.92
C MET A 81 -7.65 8.02 -0.44
N ARG A 82 -8.61 8.38 0.42
CA ARG A 82 -8.48 8.13 1.86
C ARG A 82 -8.28 6.65 2.18
N GLY A 83 -9.08 5.78 1.56
CA GLY A 83 -8.99 4.33 1.77
C GLY A 83 -7.65 3.77 1.33
N ILE A 84 -7.18 4.15 0.14
CA ILE A 84 -5.91 3.64 -0.39
C ILE A 84 -4.72 4.20 0.35
N PHE A 85 -4.77 5.46 0.80
CA PHE A 85 -3.75 6.04 1.65
C PHE A 85 -3.57 5.22 2.93
N VAL A 86 -4.67 4.93 3.64
CA VAL A 86 -4.62 4.14 4.89
C VAL A 86 -4.09 2.74 4.60
N TYR A 87 -4.54 2.09 3.52
CA TYR A 87 -4.05 0.77 3.16
C TYR A 87 -2.55 0.75 2.83
N LEU A 88 -2.10 1.68 1.98
CA LEU A 88 -0.69 1.80 1.61
C LEU A 88 0.18 2.12 2.82
N PHE A 89 -0.29 3.01 3.70
CA PHE A 89 0.41 3.37 4.93
C PHE A 89 0.54 2.15 5.85
N ILE A 90 -0.57 1.51 6.24
CA ILE A 90 -0.55 0.39 7.19
C ILE A 90 0.28 -0.79 6.65
N MET A 91 0.08 -1.17 5.39
CA MET A 91 0.82 -2.29 4.80
C MET A 91 2.30 -1.93 4.59
N GLY A 92 2.59 -0.70 4.15
CA GLY A 92 3.95 -0.20 3.98
C GLY A 92 4.74 -0.21 5.29
N GLU A 93 4.16 0.37 6.34
CA GLU A 93 4.74 0.40 7.70
C GLU A 93 4.96 -1.01 8.25
N LEU A 94 4.00 -1.92 8.06
CA LEU A 94 4.17 -3.32 8.46
C LEU A 94 5.36 -3.98 7.77
N ILE A 95 5.62 -3.67 6.50
CA ILE A 95 6.73 -4.30 5.78
C ILE A 95 8.06 -3.65 6.17
N ASP A 96 8.08 -2.33 6.29
CA ASP A 96 9.27 -1.58 6.63
C ASP A 96 9.69 -1.84 8.10
N SER A 97 8.74 -2.18 8.98
CA SER A 97 9.04 -2.67 10.32
C SER A 97 9.87 -3.96 10.34
N TYR A 98 9.91 -4.72 9.24
CA TYR A 98 10.78 -5.90 9.07
C TYR A 98 12.00 -5.63 8.19
N LEU A 99 11.90 -4.80 7.16
CA LEU A 99 12.96 -4.62 6.16
C LEU A 99 13.87 -3.43 6.43
N ASN A 100 13.36 -2.35 7.02
CA ASN A 100 14.14 -1.16 7.28
C ASN A 100 15.06 -1.39 8.48
N ARG A 101 16.37 -1.18 8.27
CA ARG A 101 17.44 -1.38 9.25
C ARG A 101 17.73 -0.13 10.09
N GLU A 102 17.20 1.02 9.68
CA GLU A 102 17.41 2.31 10.36
C GLU A 102 16.37 2.54 11.47
N ILE A 103 15.24 1.84 11.41
CA ILE A 103 14.17 1.97 12.41
C ILE A 103 14.57 1.25 13.70
N ILE A 104 14.47 1.96 14.83
CA ILE A 104 14.77 1.39 16.15
C ILE A 104 13.78 0.27 16.54
N PRO A 105 14.19 -0.71 17.37
CA PRO A 105 13.35 -1.86 17.70
C PRO A 105 11.96 -1.51 18.27
N LEU A 106 11.89 -0.51 19.16
CA LEU A 106 10.62 -0.08 19.76
C LEU A 106 9.63 0.41 18.71
N GLU A 107 10.11 1.17 17.72
CA GLU A 107 9.25 1.71 16.66
C GLU A 107 8.79 0.61 15.71
N ARG A 108 9.66 -0.35 15.36
CA ARG A 108 9.29 -1.54 14.59
C ARG A 108 8.16 -2.33 15.25
N ILE A 109 8.18 -2.45 16.59
CA ILE A 109 7.11 -3.10 17.35
C ILE A 109 5.80 -2.32 17.23
N LYS A 110 5.82 -0.99 17.41
CA LYS A 110 4.63 -0.14 17.29
C LYS A 110 4.02 -0.20 15.90
N MET A 111 4.82 -0.11 14.84
CA MET A 111 4.38 -0.24 13.45
C MET A 111 3.71 -1.60 13.22
N SER A 112 4.36 -2.68 13.65
CA SER A 112 3.83 -4.05 13.51
C SER A 112 2.54 -4.27 14.29
N MET A 113 2.45 -3.75 15.53
CA MET A 113 1.26 -3.85 16.36
C MET A 113 0.09 -3.03 15.79
N THR A 114 0.37 -1.82 15.30
CA THR A 114 -0.62 -0.97 14.62
C THR A 114 -1.25 -1.70 13.45
N ALA A 115 -0.41 -2.28 12.58
CA ALA A 115 -0.90 -3.06 11.45
C ALA A 115 -1.64 -4.33 11.89
N PHE A 116 -1.16 -5.03 12.93
CA PHE A 116 -1.84 -6.20 13.48
C PHE A 116 -3.26 -5.87 13.94
N PHE A 117 -3.44 -4.85 14.79
CA PHE A 117 -4.75 -4.45 15.29
C PHE A 117 -5.66 -3.95 14.16
N PHE A 118 -5.13 -3.18 13.22
CA PHE A 118 -5.87 -2.73 12.04
C PHE A 118 -6.42 -3.92 11.23
N LEU A 119 -5.57 -4.89 10.89
CA LEU A 119 -5.98 -6.08 10.13
C LEU A 119 -7.00 -6.94 10.90
N GLN A 120 -6.87 -7.07 12.22
CA GLN A 120 -7.84 -7.79 13.05
C GLN A 120 -9.20 -7.10 13.08
N LEU A 121 -9.23 -5.78 13.23
CA LEU A 121 -10.47 -5.00 13.19
C LEU A 121 -11.11 -5.06 11.81
N TRP A 122 -10.31 -4.93 10.75
CA TRP A 122 -10.79 -5.03 9.38
C TRP A 122 -11.42 -6.39 9.09
N LYS A 123 -10.77 -7.49 9.48
CA LYS A 123 -11.30 -8.85 9.35
C LYS A 123 -12.65 -9.07 10.05
N LYS A 124 -12.93 -8.34 11.14
CA LYS A 124 -14.22 -8.42 11.85
C LYS A 124 -15.33 -7.60 11.17
N HIS A 125 -14.96 -6.63 10.34
CA HIS A 125 -15.89 -5.72 9.68
C HIS A 125 -16.37 -6.24 8.31
N ILE A 126 -15.55 -7.05 7.63
CA ILE A 126 -15.88 -7.75 6.39
C ILE A 126 -16.44 -9.15 6.66
#